data_AF-A0A1D2WI82-F1
#
_entry.id   AF-A0A1D2WI82-F1
#
_cell.length_a   1.000
_cell.length_b   1.000
_cell.length_c   1.000
_cell.angle_alpha   90.00
_cell.angle_beta   90.00
_cell.angle_gamma   90.00
#
_symmetry.space_group_name_H-M   'P 1'
#
loop_
_entity.id
_entity.type
_entity.pdbx_description
1 polymer ?
#
loop_
_entity_poly.entity_id
_entity_poly.type
_entity_poly.pdbx_seq_one_letter_code
_entity_poly.pdbx_strand_id
1 'polypeptide(L)' 'MDNIHKLVKTNKLEEVTVNILNKNKTEGRLLFYVNKQAAFHNKFHIIDENMSPLDDIEVLIETSNPDSIIKWITS' A
#
# COMPACT_ATOMS: atom_id res chain seq x y z
N MET A 1 -10.52 -2.92 -12.37
CA MET A 1 -9.72 -2.39 -11.25
C MET A 1 -9.57 -3.51 -10.23
N ASP A 2 -8.45 -4.21 -10.29
CA ASP A 2 -8.12 -5.22 -9.28
C ASP A 2 -7.96 -4.53 -7.93
N ASN A 3 -8.76 -4.97 -6.96
CA ASN A 3 -8.78 -4.44 -5.62
C ASN A 3 -7.36 -4.57 -5.00
N ILE A 4 -6.84 -3.54 -4.31
CA ILE A 4 -5.49 -3.57 -3.69
C ILE A 4 -5.31 -4.82 -2.83
N HIS A 5 -6.36 -5.23 -2.11
CA HIS A 5 -6.43 -6.50 -1.40
C HIS A 5 -6.06 -7.72 -2.28
N LYS A 6 -6.61 -7.83 -3.50
CA LYS A 6 -6.31 -8.93 -4.43
C LYS A 6 -4.85 -8.91 -4.87
N LEU A 7 -4.26 -7.73 -5.09
CA LEU A 7 -2.86 -7.58 -5.44
C LEU A 7 -1.96 -8.01 -4.27
N VAL A 8 -2.27 -7.57 -3.05
CA VAL A 8 -1.55 -7.96 -1.83
C VAL A 8 -1.59 -9.49 -1.65
N LYS A 9 -2.77 -10.10 -1.77
CA LYS A 9 -2.95 -11.55 -1.66
C LYS A 9 -2.20 -12.34 -2.73
N THR A 10 -2.37 -11.95 -3.99
CA THR A 10 -1.80 -12.71 -5.12
C THR A 10 -0.27 -12.68 -5.11
N ASN A 11 0.32 -11.57 -4.63
CA ASN A 11 1.77 -11.40 -4.54
C ASN A 11 2.33 -11.84 -3.18
N LYS A 12 1.50 -12.34 -2.24
CA LYS A 12 1.89 -12.76 -0.89
C LYS A 12 2.61 -11.66 -0.11
N LEU A 13 2.07 -10.45 -0.17
CA LEU A 13 2.67 -9.24 0.42
C LEU A 13 1.99 -8.82 1.73
N GLU A 14 1.22 -9.70 2.37
CA GLU A 14 0.43 -9.37 3.56
C GLU A 14 1.30 -8.79 4.67
N GLU A 15 2.39 -9.48 5.03
CA GLU A 15 3.28 -9.06 6.13
C GLU A 15 3.95 -7.71 5.87
N VAL A 16 4.54 -7.54 4.67
CA VAL A 16 5.18 -6.27 4.30
C VAL A 16 4.16 -5.13 4.22
N THR A 17 2.95 -5.41 3.74
CA THR A 17 1.87 -4.42 3.67
C THR A 17 1.42 -3.99 5.07
N VAL A 18 1.24 -4.94 6.00
CA VAL A 18 0.94 -4.63 7.40
C VAL A 18 2.04 -3.76 8.02
N ASN A 19 3.31 -4.10 7.80
CA ASN A 19 4.44 -3.37 8.38
C ASN A 19 4.50 -1.93 7.86
N ILE A 20 4.39 -1.73 6.54
CA ILE A 20 4.43 -0.40 5.92
C ILE A 20 3.23 0.44 6.38
N LEU A 21 2.01 -0.11 6.30
CA LEU A 21 0.81 0.64 6.65
C LEU A 21 0.79 0.99 8.15
N ASN A 22 1.24 0.11 9.03
CA ASN A 22 1.33 0.42 10.46
C ASN A 22 2.38 1.49 10.76
N LYS A 23 3.53 1.47 10.06
CA LYS A 23 4.56 2.49 10.22
C LYS A 23 4.05 3.88 9.84
N ASN A 24 3.27 3.97 8.77
CA ASN A 24 2.78 5.24 8.22
C ASN A 24 1.35 5.61 8.64
N LYS A 25 0.74 4.84 9.54
CA LYS A 25 -0.59 5.10 10.06
C LYS A 25 -0.61 6.35 10.93
N THR A 26 -1.58 7.23 10.71
CA THR A 26 -1.93 8.30 11.65
C THR A 26 -3.43 8.26 11.96
N GLU A 27 -3.92 9.04 12.94
CA GLU A 27 -5.29 8.95 13.49
C GLU A 27 -6.45 9.12 12.50
N GLY A 28 -6.20 9.50 11.24
CA GLY A 28 -7.23 9.64 10.21
C GLY A 28 -6.81 9.21 8.81
N ARG A 29 -5.62 8.63 8.66
CA ARG A 29 -5.09 8.30 7.32
C ARG A 29 -4.07 7.17 7.33
N LEU A 30 -3.95 6.53 6.17
CA LEU A 30 -2.85 5.66 5.80
C LEU A 30 -2.15 6.25 4.58
N LEU A 31 -0.82 6.24 4.60
CA LEU A 31 0.00 6.67 3.48
C LEU A 31 0.96 5.56 3.10
N PHE A 32 1.02 5.25 1.82
CA PHE A 32 2.04 4.36 1.26
C PHE A 32 2.27 4.73 -0.20
N TYR A 33 3.31 4.14 -0.79
CA TYR A 33 3.66 4.37 -2.16
C TYR A 33 3.65 3.05 -2.93
N VAL A 34 3.36 3.13 -4.23
CA VAL A 34 3.46 1.99 -5.16
C VAL A 34 4.50 2.33 -6.21
N ASN A 35 5.47 1.43 -6.39
CA ASN A 35 6.53 1.65 -7.36
C ASN A 35 5.96 1.75 -8.78
N LYS A 36 6.10 2.92 -9.41
CA LYS A 36 5.51 3.23 -10.71
C LYS A 36 6.09 2.37 -11.83
N GLN A 37 7.38 2.05 -11.76
CA GLN A 37 8.06 1.21 -12.75
C GLN A 37 7.57 -0.24 -12.65
N ALA A 38 7.43 -0.78 -11.44
CA ALA A 38 6.86 -2.10 -11.21
C ALA A 38 5.42 -2.19 -11.73
N ALA A 39 4.60 -1.16 -11.44
CA ALA A 39 3.22 -1.08 -11.90
C ALA A 39 3.11 -1.08 -13.43
N PHE A 40 4.02 -0.37 -14.13
CA PHE A 40 4.10 -0.39 -15.60
C PHE A 40 4.34 -1.80 -16.17
N HIS A 41 5.07 -2.65 -15.43
CA HIS A 41 5.30 -4.05 -15.76
C HIS A 41 4.27 -5.00 -15.11
N ASN A 42 3.08 -4.52 -14.73
CA ASN A 42 2.02 -5.28 -14.06
C ASN A 42 2.44 -5.98 -12.76
N LYS A 43 3.41 -5.41 -12.04
CA LYS A 43 3.83 -5.88 -10.71
C LYS A 43 3.39 -4.89 -9.64
N PHE A 44 2.88 -5.41 -8.54
CA PHE A 44 2.57 -4.59 -7.36
C PHE A 44 3.77 -4.62 -6.42
N HIS A 45 4.33 -3.46 -6.15
CA HIS A 45 5.43 -3.29 -5.19
C HIS A 45 5.07 -2.11 -4.29
N ILE A 46 4.68 -2.44 -3.06
CA ILE A 46 4.40 -1.48 -2.00
C ILE A 46 5.72 -1.05 -1.34
N ILE A 47 5.87 0.25 -1.14
CA ILE A 47 7.04 0.85 -0.50
C ILE A 47 6.58 1.91 0.50
N ASP A 48 7.47 2.17 1.44
CA ASP A 48 7.23 2.97 2.64
C ASP A 48 7.44 4.47 2.41
N GLU A 49 8.40 4.79 1.56
CA GLU A 49 8.81 6.15 1.23
C GLU A 49 8.93 6.26 -0.29
N ASN A 50 8.84 7.47 -0.85
CA ASN A 50 9.11 7.69 -2.27
C ASN A 50 10.60 7.43 -2.53
N MET A 51 10.90 6.34 -3.23
CA MET A 51 12.28 5.89 -3.51
C MET A 51 12.65 6.02 -4.99
N SER A 52 11.68 6.35 -5.85
CA SER A 52 11.89 6.42 -7.30
C SER A 52 12.31 7.82 -7.76
N PRO A 53 13.30 7.91 -8.65
CA PRO A 53 13.68 9.19 -9.29
C PRO A 53 12.59 9.74 -10.25
N LEU A 54 11.58 8.94 -10.60
CA LEU A 54 10.46 9.33 -11.46
C LEU A 54 9.14 9.58 -10.70
N ASP A 55 9.24 9.73 -9.38
CA ASP A 55 8.16 9.71 -8.39
C ASP A 55 7.33 8.41 -8.42
N ASP A 56 7.19 7.81 -7.24
CA ASP A 56 6.29 6.69 -7.03
C ASP A 56 4.82 7.13 -6.99
N ILE A 57 3.90 6.19 -7.11
CA ILE A 57 2.47 6.49 -6.99
C ILE A 57 2.14 6.62 -5.51
N GLU A 58 1.87 7.84 -5.05
CA GLU A 58 1.39 8.09 -3.70
C GLU A 58 -0.06 7.63 -3.53
N VAL A 59 -0.31 6.87 -2.46
CA VAL A 59 -1.65 6.42 -2.09
C VAL A 59 -1.96 6.90 -0.68
N LEU A 60 -2.84 7.88 -0.60
CA LEU A 60 -3.42 8.39 0.64
C LEU A 60 -4.84 7.83 0.81
N ILE A 61 -5.09 7.15 1.93
CA ILE A 61 -6.42 6.69 2.32
C ILE A 61 -6.86 7.48 3.54
N GLU A 62 -7.90 8.30 3.41
CA GLU A 62 -8.56 8.97 4.53
C GLU A 62 -9.64 8.07 5.12
N THR A 63 -9.62 7.90 6.44
CA THR A 63 -10.54 7.00 7.14
C THR A 63 -10.61 7.33 8.63
N SER A 64 -11.79 7.15 9.23
CA SER A 64 -11.95 7.22 10.69
C SER A 64 -11.43 5.99 11.43
N ASN A 65 -11.09 4.92 10.71
CA ASN A 65 -10.59 3.68 11.30
C ASN A 65 -9.49 3.04 10.41
N PRO A 66 -8.25 3.54 10.51
CA PRO A 66 -7.12 3.01 9.73
C PRO A 66 -6.86 1.52 9.97
N ASP A 67 -7.01 1.05 11.21
CA ASP A 67 -6.79 -0.36 11.58
C ASP A 67 -7.74 -1.32 10.86
N SER A 68 -8.99 -0.92 10.68
CA SER A 68 -9.96 -1.71 9.91
C SER A 68 -9.62 -1.78 8.43
N ILE A 69 -9.06 -0.70 7.86
CA ILE A 69 -8.57 -0.68 6.47
C ILE A 69 -7.36 -1.57 6.32
N ILE A 70 -6.37 -1.49 7.22
CA ILE A 70 -5.19 -2.38 7.22
C ILE A 70 -5.67 -3.84 7.22
N LYS A 71 -6.56 -4.17 8.17
CA LYS A 71 -7.12 -5.53 8.27
C LYS A 71 -7.80 -5.95 6.98
N TRP A 72 -8.63 -5.10 6.37
CA TRP A 72 -9.32 -5.46 5.12
C TRP A 72 -8.35 -5.66 3.94
N ILE A 73 -7.33 -4.81 3.80
CA ILE A 73 -6.32 -4.94 2.74
C ILE A 73 -5.56 -6.27 2.87
N THR A 74 -5.23 -6.68 4.10
CA THR A 74 -4.36 -7.84 4.36
C THR A 74 -5.11 -9.12 4.71
N SER A 75 -6.44 -9.07 4.87
CA SER A 75 -7.29 -10.26 5.10
C SER A 75 -7.23 -11.22 3.95
#